data_AF-A0A443STM8-F1
#
_entry.id   AF-A0A443STM8-F1
#
_cell.length_a   1.000
_cell.length_b   1.000
_cell.length_c   1.000
_cell.angle_alpha   90.00
_cell.angle_beta   90.00
_cell.angle_gamma   90.00
#
_symmetry.space_group_name_H-M   'P 1'
#
loop_
_entity.id
_entity.type
_entity.pdbx_description
1 polymer ?
#
loop_
_entity_poly.entity_id
_entity_poly.type
_entity_poly.pdbx_seq_one_letter_code
_entity_poly.pdbx_strand_id
1 'polypeptide(L)'
;MRHQYSTVVDVYGCLGVLQIAVGDSNQLLFLVLVSGCVSVGKLLTSEIFRITDTLFVSLRNNASDYEKVQGIRRILNSGSFYFSWSPNADQTPIDLTLCAQRQYRTSETDNRFFWNRAFHIHLLRYGISTNKWLIKAMCGAISMSTVYVGHHQAKAILISRLSSERAGTRFNVRGVNDDGHAANFVETEQAVYLDTKVTSYVIVRGSVPLFWEQPGINVGSHKIKMSRGSEISQPAYDRHLITLKRRYGKQVIINLMGSKEGEAMLTKLYKAHHKASKYGNDVRMICFDYHAQCPRGRQD
;
A
#
# COMPACT_ATOMS: atom_id res chain seq x y z
N MET A 1 38.11 -9.68 -21.88
CA MET A 1 38.22 -8.27 -21.42
C MET A 1 38.06 -8.25 -19.92
N ARG A 2 39.10 -7.94 -19.14
CA ARG A 2 38.92 -7.60 -17.72
C ARG A 2 38.15 -6.29 -17.71
N HIS A 3 36.87 -6.33 -17.39
CA HIS A 3 36.12 -5.09 -17.25
C HIS A 3 36.68 -4.32 -16.06
N GLN A 4 37.27 -3.15 -16.35
CA GLN A 4 37.68 -2.16 -15.36
C GLN A 4 36.43 -1.56 -14.75
N TYR A 5 35.87 -2.21 -13.74
CA TYR A 5 34.84 -1.63 -12.89
C TYR A 5 35.50 -1.08 -11.63
N SER A 6 35.21 0.16 -11.29
CA SER A 6 35.49 0.72 -9.97
C SER A 6 34.23 0.63 -9.11
N THR A 7 34.40 0.28 -7.85
CA THR A 7 33.32 0.37 -6.87
C THR A 7 32.89 1.81 -6.73
N VAL A 8 31.60 2.08 -6.96
CA VAL A 8 31.02 3.42 -6.79
C VAL A 8 30.52 3.60 -5.36
N VAL A 9 29.73 2.63 -4.87
CA VAL A 9 29.10 2.71 -3.54
C VAL A 9 28.60 1.32 -3.11
N ASP A 10 28.70 1.03 -1.82
CA ASP A 10 28.07 -0.15 -1.21
C ASP A 10 26.66 0.20 -0.73
N VAL A 11 25.69 -0.68 -1.02
CA VAL A 11 24.26 -0.47 -0.73
C VAL A 11 23.60 -1.77 -0.29
N TYR A 12 22.48 -1.66 0.43
CA TYR A 12 21.68 -2.80 0.88
C TYR A 12 20.78 -3.39 -0.22
N GLY A 13 20.54 -2.63 -1.30
CA GLY A 13 19.98 -3.15 -2.53
C GLY A 13 19.40 -2.07 -3.44
N CYS A 14 18.74 -2.48 -4.52
CA CYS A 14 18.27 -1.59 -5.58
C CYS A 14 16.74 -1.60 -5.66
N LEU A 15 16.12 -0.42 -5.67
CA LEU A 15 14.68 -0.26 -5.87
C LEU A 15 14.30 -0.17 -7.36
N GLY A 16 15.26 0.11 -8.23
CA GLY A 16 15.09 0.18 -9.69
C GLY A 16 15.42 1.56 -10.26
N VAL A 17 14.87 1.85 -11.43
CA VAL A 17 15.12 3.10 -12.15
C VAL A 17 13.89 4.01 -12.04
N LEU A 18 14.02 5.13 -11.34
CA LEU A 18 13.02 6.18 -11.33
C LEU A 18 13.14 7.02 -12.61
N GLN A 19 12.02 7.20 -13.28
CA GLN A 19 11.89 8.03 -14.47
C GLN A 19 11.05 9.27 -14.14
N ILE A 20 11.63 10.45 -14.34
CA ILE A 20 10.96 11.74 -14.15
C ILE A 20 10.87 12.46 -15.50
N ALA A 21 9.66 12.85 -15.89
CA ALA A 21 9.46 13.71 -17.06
C ALA A 21 9.93 15.14 -16.73
N VAL A 22 10.74 15.73 -17.62
CA VAL A 22 11.21 17.11 -17.52
C VAL A 22 10.93 17.80 -18.86
N GLY A 23 9.86 18.61 -18.88
CA GLY A 23 9.34 19.18 -20.13
C GLY A 23 8.71 18.12 -21.03
N ASP A 24 8.50 18.46 -22.31
CA ASP A 24 7.70 17.64 -23.23
C ASP A 24 8.46 16.44 -23.82
N SER A 25 9.80 16.50 -23.89
CA SER A 25 10.61 15.49 -24.59
C SER A 25 11.77 14.90 -23.79
N ASN A 26 12.08 15.44 -22.60
CA ASN A 26 13.22 15.00 -21.81
C ASN A 26 12.80 14.17 -20.60
N GLN A 27 13.58 13.13 -20.31
CA GLN A 27 13.38 12.25 -19.18
C GLN A 27 14.67 12.15 -18.38
N LEU A 28 14.56 12.36 -17.08
CA LEU A 28 15.64 12.09 -16.13
C LEU A 28 15.47 10.67 -15.60
N LEU A 29 16.56 9.93 -15.61
CA LEU A 29 16.63 8.58 -15.07
C LEU A 29 17.55 8.58 -13.87
N PHE A 30 17.06 8.02 -12.77
CA PHE A 30 17.82 7.82 -11.55
C PHE A 30 17.81 6.36 -11.16
N LEU A 31 18.99 5.81 -10.89
CA LEU A 31 19.07 4.55 -10.16
C LEU A 31 18.78 4.84 -8.69
N VAL A 32 17.79 4.15 -8.12
CA VAL A 32 17.38 4.34 -6.73
C VAL A 32 17.85 3.16 -5.90
N LEU A 33 18.69 3.44 -4.92
CA LEU A 33 19.38 2.46 -4.10
C LEU A 33 19.02 2.64 -2.62
N VAL A 34 19.01 1.55 -1.86
CA VAL A 34 18.83 1.55 -0.41
C VAL A 34 20.21 1.70 0.24
N SER A 35 20.54 2.90 0.72
CA SER A 35 21.80 3.19 1.43
C SER A 35 21.73 2.92 2.92
N GLY A 36 20.51 2.83 3.49
CA GLY A 36 20.32 2.49 4.89
C GLY A 36 19.00 1.76 5.14
N CYS A 37 19.06 0.74 5.99
CA CYS A 37 17.88 0.04 6.47
C CYS A 37 18.11 -0.54 7.87
N VAL A 38 17.03 -0.83 8.58
CA VAL A 38 17.05 -1.50 9.89
C VAL A 38 16.21 -2.77 9.84
N SER A 39 16.69 -3.85 10.45
CA SER A 39 15.89 -5.07 10.57
C SER A 39 14.69 -4.82 11.51
N VAL A 40 13.52 -5.26 11.06
CA VAL A 40 12.27 -5.35 11.84
C VAL A 40 12.13 -6.76 12.45
N GLY A 41 12.93 -7.69 11.96
CA GLY A 41 13.10 -9.05 12.44
C GLY A 41 12.91 -10.10 11.36
N LYS A 42 13.11 -11.35 11.77
CA LYS A 42 13.00 -12.52 10.92
C LYS A 42 11.60 -13.12 10.93
N LEU A 43 11.07 -13.39 9.74
CA LEU A 43 9.84 -14.14 9.50
C LEU A 43 10.13 -15.30 8.56
N LEU A 44 9.88 -16.53 9.03
CA LEU A 44 10.25 -17.76 8.30
C LEU A 44 11.74 -17.75 7.91
N THR A 45 12.05 -17.85 6.61
CA THR A 45 13.40 -17.82 6.06
C THR A 45 13.90 -16.40 5.71
N SER A 46 13.04 -15.38 5.80
CA SER A 46 13.35 -14.02 5.36
C SER A 46 13.55 -13.06 6.52
N GLU A 47 14.52 -12.18 6.37
CA GLU A 47 14.66 -10.99 7.19
C GLU A 47 13.83 -9.86 6.58
N ILE A 48 13.09 -9.13 7.41
CA ILE A 48 12.31 -7.97 6.96
C ILE A 48 13.05 -6.71 7.38
N PHE A 49 13.28 -5.83 6.42
CA PHE A 49 13.98 -4.57 6.62
C PHE A 49 13.06 -3.38 6.39
N ARG A 50 13.20 -2.36 7.23
CA ARG A 50 12.62 -1.02 7.04
C ARG A 50 13.67 -0.12 6.41
N ILE A 51 13.33 0.52 5.30
CA ILE A 51 14.19 1.50 4.62
C ILE A 51 14.29 2.76 5.49
N THR A 52 15.52 3.21 5.74
CA THR A 52 15.80 4.44 6.52
C THR A 52 16.49 5.49 5.68
N ASP A 53 17.29 5.10 4.69
CA ASP A 53 17.90 6.03 3.75
C ASP A 53 18.00 5.45 2.34
N THR A 54 17.94 6.35 1.36
CA THR A 54 18.04 6.05 -0.05
C THR A 54 19.02 6.98 -0.75
N LEU A 55 19.76 6.41 -1.70
CA LEU A 55 20.66 7.10 -2.58
C LEU A 55 20.07 7.11 -3.99
N PHE A 56 20.06 8.28 -4.61
CA PHE A 56 19.65 8.47 -5.99
C PHE A 56 20.90 8.75 -6.79
N VAL A 57 21.13 8.02 -7.87
CA VAL A 57 22.27 8.22 -8.77
C VAL A 57 21.72 8.63 -10.14
N SER A 58 22.00 9.88 -10.56
CA SER A 58 21.59 10.35 -11.89
C SER A 58 22.35 9.56 -12.97
N LEU A 59 21.63 8.94 -13.90
CA LEU A 59 22.25 8.17 -14.99
C LEU A 59 22.94 9.06 -16.03
N ARG A 60 22.73 10.39 -15.98
CA ARG A 60 23.49 11.37 -16.78
C ARG A 60 24.59 12.08 -15.99
N ASN A 61 24.79 11.72 -14.72
CA ASN A 61 25.80 12.28 -13.84
C ASN A 61 25.76 13.83 -13.76
N ASN A 62 24.55 14.41 -13.65
CA ASN A 62 24.37 15.86 -13.53
C ASN A 62 23.86 16.25 -12.14
N ALA A 63 24.56 17.17 -11.48
CA ALA A 63 24.25 17.63 -10.14
C ALA A 63 22.93 18.40 -10.02
N SER A 64 22.51 19.12 -11.07
CA SER A 64 21.26 19.90 -11.02
C SER A 64 19.99 19.02 -11.02
N ASP A 65 20.12 17.75 -11.41
CA ASP A 65 18.99 16.82 -11.42
C ASP A 65 18.51 16.50 -9.99
N TYR A 66 19.40 16.54 -8.99
CA TYR A 66 19.10 16.09 -7.62
C TYR A 66 18.01 16.92 -6.92
N GLU A 67 17.84 18.19 -7.31
CA GLU A 67 16.74 19.03 -6.83
C GLU A 67 15.36 18.45 -7.21
N LYS A 68 15.26 17.74 -8.34
CA LYS A 68 14.01 17.16 -8.85
C LYS A 68 13.54 15.94 -8.08
N VAL A 69 14.42 15.28 -7.31
CA VAL A 69 14.11 14.03 -6.58
C VAL A 69 13.95 14.21 -5.08
N GLN A 70 14.19 15.41 -4.53
CA GLN A 70 14.17 15.63 -3.08
C GLN A 70 12.85 15.20 -2.42
N GLY A 71 11.71 15.50 -3.05
CA GLY A 71 10.39 15.10 -2.53
C GLY A 71 10.20 13.58 -2.48
N ILE A 72 10.64 12.87 -3.52
CA ILE A 72 10.54 11.41 -3.59
C ILE A 72 11.51 10.77 -2.58
N ARG A 73 12.72 11.32 -2.43
CA ARG A 73 13.68 10.89 -1.42
C ARG A 73 13.11 11.02 -0.01
N ARG A 74 12.47 12.15 0.32
CA ARG A 74 11.78 12.34 1.62
C ARG A 74 10.68 11.30 1.85
N ILE A 75 9.91 10.95 0.81
CA ILE A 75 8.89 9.91 0.91
C ILE A 75 9.53 8.55 1.21
N LEU A 76 10.49 8.11 0.40
CA LEU A 76 11.16 6.81 0.58
C LEU A 76 11.85 6.70 1.95
N ASN A 77 12.39 7.79 2.46
CA ASN A 77 13.05 7.87 3.76
C ASN A 77 12.09 8.12 4.94
N SER A 78 10.76 8.09 4.73
CA SER A 78 9.76 8.37 5.77
C SER A 78 9.65 7.29 6.86
N GLY A 79 10.33 6.14 6.70
CA GLY A 79 10.19 4.97 7.57
C GLY A 79 8.93 4.14 7.30
N SER A 80 8.21 4.43 6.21
CA SER A 80 7.00 3.67 5.81
C SER A 80 7.28 2.58 4.78
N PHE A 81 8.54 2.35 4.40
CA PHE A 81 8.89 1.42 3.32
C PHE A 81 9.65 0.22 3.84
N TYR A 82 9.24 -0.97 3.39
CA TYR A 82 9.76 -2.24 3.85
C TYR A 82 10.08 -3.15 2.67
N PHE A 83 11.10 -3.98 2.84
CA PHE A 83 11.42 -5.05 1.91
C PHE A 83 11.83 -6.31 2.66
N SER A 84 11.75 -7.44 1.99
CA SER A 84 12.23 -8.73 2.49
C SER A 84 13.53 -9.10 1.80
N TRP A 85 14.38 -9.82 2.53
CA TRP A 85 15.62 -10.36 2.02
C TRP A 85 15.87 -11.75 2.60
N SER A 86 16.58 -12.59 1.86
CA SER A 86 16.95 -13.93 2.28
C SER A 86 18.48 -14.06 2.23
N PRO A 87 19.12 -14.62 3.27
CA PRO A 87 20.55 -14.87 3.27
C PRO A 87 20.97 -15.96 2.28
N ASN A 88 20.06 -16.88 1.96
CA ASN A 88 20.32 -17.94 1.00
C ASN A 88 19.91 -17.47 -0.39
N ALA A 89 20.88 -17.39 -1.31
CA ALA A 89 20.68 -16.91 -2.67
C ALA A 89 19.67 -17.76 -3.48
N ASP A 90 19.48 -19.02 -3.10
CA ASP A 90 18.53 -19.94 -3.75
C ASP A 90 17.12 -19.85 -3.17
N GLN A 91 16.92 -19.12 -2.07
CA GLN A 91 15.61 -18.93 -1.45
C GLN A 91 15.03 -17.59 -1.87
N THR A 92 13.82 -17.63 -2.42
CA THR A 92 13.06 -16.41 -2.72
C THR A 92 12.59 -15.78 -1.41
N PRO A 93 12.89 -14.50 -1.15
CA PRO A 93 12.35 -13.80 0.01
C PRO A 93 10.81 -13.78 0.00
N ILE A 94 10.20 -13.76 1.18
CA ILE A 94 8.74 -13.65 1.30
C ILE A 94 8.22 -12.43 0.53
N ASP A 95 7.10 -12.57 -0.17
CA ASP A 95 6.47 -11.43 -0.85
C ASP A 95 5.61 -10.64 0.14
N LEU A 96 6.13 -9.50 0.61
CA LEU A 96 5.42 -8.61 1.55
C LEU A 96 4.15 -8.00 0.96
N THR A 97 3.92 -8.08 -0.35
CA THR A 97 2.69 -7.62 -0.98
C THR A 97 1.51 -8.56 -0.74
N LEU A 98 1.76 -9.78 -0.26
CA LEU A 98 0.73 -10.78 -0.02
C LEU A 98 0.49 -10.98 1.48
N CYS A 99 -0.78 -11.14 1.84
CA CYS A 99 -1.16 -11.72 3.13
C CYS A 99 -1.01 -13.25 3.10
N ALA A 100 -0.86 -13.87 4.27
CA ALA A 100 -0.69 -15.32 4.39
C ALA A 100 -1.84 -16.09 3.72
N GLN A 101 -3.08 -15.59 3.82
CA GLN A 101 -4.25 -16.18 3.17
C GLN A 101 -4.12 -16.21 1.63
N ARG A 102 -3.57 -15.14 1.02
CA ARG A 102 -3.33 -15.10 -0.43
C ARG A 102 -2.11 -15.92 -0.84
N GLN A 103 -1.03 -15.89 -0.06
CA GLN A 103 0.17 -16.68 -0.33
C GLN A 103 -0.14 -18.18 -0.45
N TYR A 104 -1.12 -18.68 0.30
CA TYR A 104 -1.57 -20.08 0.19
C TYR A 104 -2.26 -20.40 -1.15
N ARG A 105 -2.84 -19.40 -1.83
CA ARG A 105 -3.61 -19.59 -3.07
C ARG A 105 -2.82 -19.26 -4.33
N THR A 106 -1.81 -18.40 -4.22
CA THR A 106 -1.05 -17.90 -5.37
C THR A 106 0.30 -17.33 -4.94
N SER A 107 1.29 -17.48 -5.82
CA SER A 107 2.61 -16.85 -5.71
C SER A 107 2.72 -15.54 -6.49
N GLU A 108 1.62 -15.06 -7.09
CA GLU A 108 1.60 -13.81 -7.86
C GLU A 108 1.60 -12.59 -6.95
N THR A 109 2.64 -11.76 -7.09
CA THR A 109 2.78 -10.46 -6.40
C THR A 109 1.50 -9.62 -6.52
N ASP A 110 1.05 -9.05 -5.40
CA ASP A 110 -0.05 -8.09 -5.39
C ASP A 110 0.43 -6.71 -5.88
N ASN A 111 0.16 -6.40 -7.14
CA ASN A 111 0.53 -5.10 -7.73
C ASN A 111 -0.02 -3.90 -6.94
N ARG A 112 -1.09 -4.08 -6.16
CA ARG A 112 -1.64 -3.04 -5.29
C ARG A 112 -0.66 -2.59 -4.23
N PHE A 113 0.16 -3.49 -3.71
CA PHE A 113 1.06 -3.23 -2.59
C PHE A 113 2.54 -3.25 -3.02
N PHE A 114 2.80 -3.48 -4.31
CA PHE A 114 4.12 -3.37 -4.91
C PHE A 114 4.42 -1.92 -5.28
N TRP A 115 4.92 -1.15 -4.33
CA TRP A 115 4.99 0.31 -4.46
C TRP A 115 5.98 0.76 -5.54
N ASN A 116 7.18 0.19 -5.60
CA ASN A 116 8.21 0.55 -6.60
C ASN A 116 8.08 -0.23 -7.91
N ARG A 117 6.89 -0.77 -8.23
CA ARG A 117 6.66 -1.52 -9.48
C ARG A 117 7.07 -0.75 -10.73
N ALA A 118 6.79 0.55 -10.77
CA ALA A 118 7.15 1.40 -11.91
C ALA A 118 8.67 1.48 -12.12
N PHE A 119 9.47 1.37 -11.05
CA PHE A 119 10.93 1.46 -11.13
C PHE A 119 11.55 0.21 -11.78
N HIS A 120 10.81 -0.91 -11.79
CA HIS A 120 11.23 -2.15 -12.43
C HIS A 120 11.09 -2.11 -13.95
N ILE A 121 10.18 -1.27 -14.48
CA ILE A 121 9.80 -1.26 -15.90
C ILE A 121 10.99 -1.05 -16.82
N HIS A 122 11.87 -0.10 -16.50
CA HIS A 122 13.01 0.22 -17.35
C HIS A 122 13.93 -1.00 -17.52
N LEU A 123 14.33 -1.62 -16.42
CA LEU A 123 15.22 -2.79 -16.42
C LEU A 123 14.59 -3.98 -17.16
N LEU A 124 13.30 -4.24 -16.93
CA LEU A 124 12.55 -5.30 -17.60
C LEU A 124 12.47 -5.08 -19.12
N ARG A 125 12.21 -3.83 -19.56
CA ARG A 125 12.14 -3.47 -20.98
C ARG A 125 13.44 -3.76 -21.73
N TYR A 126 14.58 -3.62 -21.06
CA TYR A 126 15.90 -3.93 -21.62
C TYR A 126 16.35 -5.38 -21.38
N GLY A 127 15.47 -6.26 -20.89
CA GLY A 127 15.79 -7.68 -20.70
C GLY A 127 16.80 -7.96 -19.60
N ILE A 128 17.02 -7.01 -18.67
CA ILE A 128 17.95 -7.20 -17.56
C ILE A 128 17.36 -8.18 -16.56
N SER A 129 18.10 -9.25 -16.24
CA SER A 129 17.69 -10.21 -15.21
C SER A 129 17.78 -9.58 -13.82
N THR A 130 16.64 -9.43 -13.15
CA THR A 130 16.49 -8.66 -11.90
C THR A 130 16.19 -9.54 -10.68
N ASN A 131 15.94 -10.83 -10.88
CA ASN A 131 15.42 -11.76 -9.87
C ASN A 131 16.28 -11.90 -8.60
N LYS A 132 17.58 -11.59 -8.69
CA LYS A 132 18.54 -11.80 -7.59
C LYS A 132 18.85 -10.55 -6.76
N TRP A 133 18.58 -9.36 -7.28
CA TRP A 133 19.14 -8.12 -6.71
C TRP A 133 18.17 -6.95 -6.66
N LEU A 134 17.08 -7.01 -7.45
CA LEU A 134 16.11 -5.93 -7.48
C LEU A 134 15.05 -6.16 -6.40
N ILE A 135 14.88 -5.16 -5.55
CA ILE A 135 14.02 -5.24 -4.37
C ILE A 135 12.59 -4.86 -4.72
N LYS A 136 11.63 -5.60 -4.15
CA LYS A 136 10.22 -5.21 -4.08
C LYS A 136 9.95 -4.52 -2.75
N ALA A 137 9.52 -3.27 -2.80
CA ALA A 137 9.19 -2.47 -1.64
C ALA A 137 7.67 -2.39 -1.44
N MET A 138 7.25 -2.59 -0.19
CA MET A 138 5.90 -2.38 0.29
C MET A 138 5.85 -1.09 1.12
N CYS A 139 4.80 -0.29 0.92
CA CYS A 139 4.54 0.92 1.71
C CYS A 139 3.48 0.63 2.78
N GLY A 140 3.71 1.03 4.02
CA GLY A 140 2.79 0.82 5.13
C GLY A 140 3.51 0.72 6.48
N ALA A 141 3.17 -0.28 7.27
CA ALA A 141 3.75 -0.51 8.60
C ALA A 141 3.86 -2.00 8.91
N ILE A 142 4.93 -2.38 9.60
CA ILE A 142 5.14 -3.74 10.12
C ILE A 142 5.53 -3.63 11.59
N SER A 143 4.82 -4.36 12.44
CA SER A 143 5.19 -4.60 13.83
C SER A 143 5.25 -6.10 14.06
N MET A 144 6.35 -6.59 14.61
CA MET A 144 6.56 -8.00 14.87
C MET A 144 7.08 -8.21 16.28
N SER A 145 6.55 -9.22 16.96
CA SER A 145 6.98 -9.63 18.28
C SER A 145 7.08 -11.15 18.38
N THR A 146 7.99 -11.61 19.24
CA THR A 146 8.02 -13.00 19.65
C THR A 146 7.02 -13.17 20.78
N VAL A 147 6.13 -14.14 20.66
CA VAL A 147 5.14 -14.51 21.67
C VAL A 147 5.38 -15.96 22.10
N TYR A 148 4.99 -16.29 23.33
CA TYR A 148 5.10 -17.65 23.86
C TYR A 148 3.71 -18.20 24.13
N VAL A 149 3.41 -19.37 23.55
CA VAL A 149 2.16 -20.09 23.73
C VAL A 149 2.48 -21.40 24.44
N GLY A 150 2.40 -21.39 25.77
CA GLY A 150 2.96 -22.46 26.60
C GLY A 150 4.48 -22.54 26.41
N HIS A 151 4.96 -23.71 26.00
CA HIS A 151 6.39 -23.94 25.72
C HIS A 151 6.80 -23.61 24.28
N HIS A 152 5.86 -23.21 23.43
CA HIS A 152 6.15 -22.93 22.03
C HIS A 152 6.43 -21.45 21.79
N GLN A 153 7.49 -21.19 21.02
CA GLN A 153 7.82 -19.87 20.52
C GLN A 153 7.06 -19.61 19.22
N ALA A 154 6.33 -18.50 19.15
CA ALA A 154 5.60 -18.05 17.98
C ALA A 154 6.02 -16.61 17.59
N LYS A 155 5.74 -16.23 16.35
CA LYS A 155 5.87 -14.86 15.86
C LYS A 155 4.49 -14.27 15.63
N ALA A 156 4.14 -13.25 16.41
CA ALA A 156 2.98 -12.43 16.15
C ALA A 156 3.40 -11.24 15.28
N ILE A 157 2.68 -11.01 14.19
CA ILE A 157 2.98 -9.92 13.26
C ILE A 157 1.70 -9.17 12.90
N LEU A 158 1.82 -7.85 12.84
CA LEU A 158 0.82 -6.95 12.31
C LEU A 158 1.42 -6.22 11.11
N ILE A 159 0.88 -6.48 9.92
CA ILE A 159 1.32 -5.86 8.67
C ILE A 159 0.16 -5.04 8.10
N SER A 160 0.36 -3.73 7.94
CA SER A 160 -0.54 -2.87 7.18
C SER A 160 0.12 -2.50 5.85
N ARG A 161 -0.54 -2.80 4.72
CA ARG A 161 -0.07 -2.54 3.36
C ARG A 161 -0.93 -1.45 2.73
N LEU A 162 -0.32 -0.35 2.31
CA LEU A 162 -0.99 0.77 1.65
C LEU A 162 -0.97 0.56 0.13
N SER A 163 -2.14 0.65 -0.49
CA SER A 163 -2.28 0.48 -1.93
C SER A 163 -1.69 1.66 -2.73
N SER A 164 -1.00 1.34 -3.82
CA SER A 164 -0.45 2.30 -4.79
C SER A 164 -1.41 2.63 -5.95
N GLU A 165 -2.53 1.91 -6.11
CA GLU A 165 -3.47 2.09 -7.26
C GLU A 165 -4.15 3.47 -7.27
N ARG A 166 -4.36 4.05 -6.08
CA ARG A 166 -4.89 5.41 -5.90
C ARG A 166 -4.20 6.09 -4.74
N ALA A 167 -2.87 6.18 -4.84
CA ALA A 167 -2.04 6.85 -3.85
C ALA A 167 -2.22 8.37 -3.87
N GLY A 168 -2.12 8.99 -2.70
CA GLY A 168 -2.18 10.43 -2.51
C GLY A 168 -2.45 10.75 -1.05
N THR A 169 -2.15 11.98 -0.63
CA THR A 169 -2.38 12.37 0.77
C THR A 169 -3.88 12.41 1.07
N ARG A 170 -4.23 12.18 2.34
CA ARG A 170 -5.63 12.17 2.82
C ARG A 170 -6.43 13.41 2.43
N PHE A 171 -5.80 14.57 2.26
CA PHE A 171 -6.48 15.81 1.88
C PHE A 171 -6.52 16.06 0.37
N ASN A 172 -5.69 15.37 -0.40
CA ASN A 172 -5.59 15.58 -1.86
C ASN A 172 -6.34 14.51 -2.66
N VAL A 173 -6.47 13.28 -2.11
CA VAL A 173 -7.10 12.17 -2.84
C VAL A 173 -8.13 11.47 -1.96
N ARG A 174 -9.39 11.56 -2.40
CA ARG A 174 -10.57 10.93 -1.81
C ARG A 174 -11.36 10.17 -2.88
N GLY A 175 -12.34 9.40 -2.40
CA GLY A 175 -13.26 8.69 -3.27
C GLY A 175 -12.63 7.54 -4.04
N VAL A 176 -13.30 7.18 -5.13
CA VAL A 176 -12.93 6.11 -6.06
C VAL A 176 -12.39 6.69 -7.38
N ASN A 177 -11.62 5.92 -8.13
CA ASN A 177 -11.34 6.21 -9.54
C ASN A 177 -12.29 5.42 -10.48
N ASP A 178 -12.13 5.62 -11.78
CA ASP A 178 -12.94 4.96 -12.79
C ASP A 178 -12.84 3.43 -12.73
N ASP A 179 -11.69 2.86 -12.36
CA ASP A 179 -11.50 1.41 -12.24
C ASP A 179 -12.11 0.79 -10.97
N GLY A 180 -12.61 1.60 -10.03
CA GLY A 180 -13.16 1.11 -8.75
C GLY A 180 -12.15 1.04 -7.60
N HIS A 181 -10.94 1.59 -7.78
CA HIS A 181 -9.92 1.66 -6.73
C HIS A 181 -10.23 2.84 -5.78
N ALA A 182 -10.46 2.51 -4.51
CA ALA A 182 -10.69 3.50 -3.47
C ALA A 182 -9.37 4.12 -3.01
N ALA A 183 -9.37 5.43 -2.80
CA ALA A 183 -8.21 6.16 -2.28
C ALA A 183 -7.88 5.73 -0.85
N ASN A 184 -6.59 5.75 -0.50
CA ASN A 184 -6.08 5.35 0.82
C ASN A 184 -6.52 3.93 1.23
N PHE A 185 -6.59 3.01 0.26
CA PHE A 185 -6.92 1.61 0.55
C PHE A 185 -5.76 0.94 1.29
N VAL A 186 -6.06 0.31 2.43
CA VAL A 186 -5.11 -0.38 3.29
C VAL A 186 -5.64 -1.78 3.59
N GLU A 187 -4.77 -2.77 3.46
CA GLU A 187 -4.98 -4.12 3.97
C GLU A 187 -4.13 -4.32 5.22
N THR A 188 -4.78 -4.55 6.36
CA THR A 188 -4.10 -4.86 7.63
C THR A 188 -4.31 -6.32 7.98
N GLU A 189 -3.22 -7.04 8.17
CA GLU A 189 -3.19 -8.44 8.53
C GLU A 189 -2.55 -8.59 9.91
N GLN A 190 -3.28 -9.22 10.82
CA GLN A 190 -2.70 -9.82 12.02
C GLN A 190 -2.47 -11.30 11.74
N ALA A 191 -1.23 -11.76 11.88
CA ALA A 191 -0.89 -13.17 11.72
C ALA A 191 -0.04 -13.69 12.88
N VAL A 192 -0.22 -14.97 13.21
CA VAL A 192 0.62 -15.68 14.17
C VAL A 192 1.22 -16.89 13.47
N TYR A 193 2.54 -16.93 13.43
CA TYR A 193 3.32 -18.03 12.87
C TYR A 193 3.86 -18.88 14.01
N LEU A 194 3.52 -20.16 13.99
CA LEU A 194 3.94 -21.16 14.97
C LEU A 194 4.37 -22.41 14.21
N ASP A 195 5.69 -22.69 14.21
CA ASP A 195 6.30 -23.76 13.42
C ASP A 195 5.88 -23.70 11.94
N THR A 196 5.11 -24.68 11.47
CA THR A 196 4.58 -24.76 10.09
C THR A 196 3.14 -24.23 9.96
N LYS A 197 2.54 -23.77 11.06
CA LYS A 197 1.16 -23.29 11.12
C LYS A 197 1.13 -21.77 11.09
N VAL A 198 0.13 -21.22 10.41
CA VAL A 198 -0.15 -19.79 10.37
C VAL A 198 -1.64 -19.55 10.61
N THR A 199 -1.94 -18.63 11.52
CA THR A 199 -3.27 -18.00 11.59
C THR A 199 -3.16 -16.60 11.00
N SER A 200 -4.18 -16.17 10.26
CA SER A 200 -4.19 -14.86 9.62
C SER A 200 -5.59 -14.27 9.63
N TYR A 201 -5.70 -13.03 10.08
CA TYR A 201 -6.91 -12.26 10.12
C TYR A 201 -6.69 -10.92 9.41
N VAL A 202 -7.53 -10.63 8.42
CA VAL A 202 -7.36 -9.48 7.52
C VAL A 202 -8.54 -8.53 7.67
N ILE A 203 -8.24 -7.24 7.86
CA ILE A 203 -9.18 -6.12 7.77
C ILE A 203 -8.74 -5.22 6.63
N VAL A 204 -9.70 -4.77 5.83
CA VAL A 204 -9.46 -3.75 4.80
C VAL A 204 -10.15 -2.44 5.17
N ARG A 205 -9.52 -1.32 4.81
CA ARG A 205 -10.05 0.03 5.00
C ARG A 205 -9.76 0.85 3.75
N GLY A 206 -10.67 1.73 3.38
CA GLY A 206 -10.47 2.68 2.28
C GLY A 206 -11.41 3.87 2.36
N SER A 207 -11.25 4.82 1.45
CA SER A 207 -12.23 5.90 1.28
C SER A 207 -13.58 5.34 0.82
N VAL A 208 -14.67 6.06 1.11
CA VAL A 208 -16.00 5.74 0.57
C VAL A 208 -15.91 5.66 -0.95
N PRO A 209 -16.32 4.55 -1.59
CA PRO A 209 -16.04 4.26 -3.00
C PRO A 209 -17.02 4.98 -3.94
N LEU A 210 -17.09 6.32 -3.82
CA LEU A 210 -17.87 7.22 -4.65
C LEU A 210 -16.96 8.33 -5.20
N PHE A 211 -17.40 9.07 -6.23
CA PHE A 211 -16.65 10.22 -6.72
C PHE A 211 -16.89 11.46 -5.85
N TRP A 212 -16.03 11.65 -4.84
CA TRP A 212 -16.12 12.78 -3.92
C TRP A 212 -14.74 13.37 -3.58
N GLU A 213 -14.76 14.63 -3.20
CA GLU A 213 -13.62 15.45 -2.81
C GLU A 213 -13.93 16.23 -1.53
N GLN A 214 -12.89 16.66 -0.85
CA GLN A 214 -12.98 17.52 0.33
C GLN A 214 -12.08 18.75 0.10
N PRO A 215 -12.59 19.81 -0.56
CA PRO A 215 -11.80 21.00 -0.85
C PRO A 215 -11.44 21.76 0.43
N GLY A 216 -10.16 22.04 0.62
CA GLY A 216 -9.62 22.92 1.67
C GLY A 216 -8.96 22.21 2.85
N ILE A 217 -7.90 22.85 3.38
CA ILE A 217 -7.16 22.45 4.60
C ILE A 217 -7.64 23.25 5.84
N ASN A 218 -8.64 24.13 5.67
CA ASN A 218 -9.08 25.01 6.75
C ASN A 218 -9.74 24.20 7.87
N VAL A 219 -9.14 24.29 9.06
CA VAL A 219 -9.61 23.70 10.31
C VAL A 219 -11.06 24.13 10.53
N GLY A 220 -11.99 23.16 10.59
CA GLY A 220 -13.42 23.40 10.83
C GLY A 220 -14.33 23.37 9.60
N SER A 221 -13.81 23.25 8.37
CA SER A 221 -14.61 23.13 7.15
C SER A 221 -14.57 21.68 6.61
N HIS A 222 -15.55 20.86 7.00
CA HIS A 222 -15.75 19.49 6.49
C HIS A 222 -16.69 19.47 5.27
N LYS A 223 -16.58 20.46 4.37
CA LYS A 223 -17.43 20.51 3.17
C LYS A 223 -17.05 19.39 2.22
N ILE A 224 -17.82 18.31 2.25
CA ILE A 224 -17.75 17.20 1.28
C ILE A 224 -18.50 17.63 0.02
N LYS A 225 -17.88 17.41 -1.14
CA LYS A 225 -18.48 17.68 -2.44
C LYS A 225 -18.39 16.43 -3.32
N MET A 226 -19.46 16.12 -4.03
CA MET A 226 -19.42 15.11 -5.08
C MET A 226 -18.69 15.70 -6.29
N SER A 227 -17.63 15.03 -6.73
CA SER A 227 -16.79 15.51 -7.84
C SER A 227 -17.36 15.15 -9.21
N ARG A 228 -18.31 14.19 -9.26
CA ARG A 228 -19.04 13.77 -10.46
C ARG A 228 -20.49 13.46 -10.11
N GLY A 229 -21.34 13.37 -11.14
CA GLY A 229 -22.75 12.98 -10.99
C GLY A 229 -22.92 11.61 -10.31
N SER A 230 -24.02 11.44 -9.58
CA SER A 230 -24.27 10.23 -8.79
C SER A 230 -24.37 8.99 -9.70
N GLU A 231 -25.00 9.12 -10.86
CA GLU A 231 -25.14 8.09 -11.88
C GLU A 231 -23.80 7.50 -12.35
N ILE A 232 -22.74 8.32 -12.37
CA ILE A 232 -21.39 7.88 -12.75
C ILE A 232 -20.73 7.07 -11.61
N SER A 233 -21.13 7.28 -10.36
CA SER A 233 -20.57 6.55 -9.21
C SER A 233 -21.01 5.09 -9.15
N GLN A 234 -22.18 4.72 -9.68
CA GLN A 234 -22.70 3.34 -9.55
C GLN A 234 -21.81 2.29 -10.24
N PRO A 235 -21.34 2.47 -11.49
CA PRO A 235 -20.43 1.51 -12.11
C PRO A 235 -19.09 1.35 -11.38
N ALA A 236 -18.50 2.46 -10.90
CA ALA A 236 -17.25 2.42 -10.13
C ALA A 236 -17.45 1.72 -8.78
N TYR A 237 -18.59 1.98 -8.13
CA TYR A 237 -19.00 1.31 -6.90
C TYR A 237 -19.14 -0.21 -7.07
N ASP A 238 -19.82 -0.65 -8.14
CA ASP A 238 -19.99 -2.07 -8.42
C ASP A 238 -18.65 -2.75 -8.74
N ARG A 239 -17.78 -2.09 -9.52
CA ARG A 239 -16.41 -2.57 -9.76
C ARG A 239 -15.61 -2.72 -8.46
N HIS A 240 -15.75 -1.77 -7.55
CA HIS A 240 -15.13 -1.82 -6.24
C HIS A 240 -15.59 -3.05 -5.44
N LEU A 241 -16.91 -3.27 -5.32
CA LEU A 241 -17.45 -4.43 -4.60
C LEU A 241 -17.06 -5.75 -5.25
N ILE A 242 -17.11 -5.87 -6.58
CA ILE A 242 -16.64 -7.07 -7.30
C ILE A 242 -15.19 -7.38 -6.94
N THR A 243 -14.34 -6.35 -6.96
CA THR A 243 -12.92 -6.49 -6.67
C THR A 243 -12.70 -6.98 -5.24
N LEU A 244 -13.39 -6.40 -4.26
CA LEU A 244 -13.28 -6.83 -2.87
C LEU A 244 -13.78 -8.27 -2.68
N LYS A 245 -14.95 -8.62 -3.23
CA LYS A 245 -15.51 -9.98 -3.12
C LYS A 245 -14.61 -11.03 -3.77
N ARG A 246 -14.04 -10.74 -4.94
CA ARG A 246 -13.12 -11.66 -5.61
C ARG A 246 -11.86 -11.92 -4.78
N ARG A 247 -11.37 -10.92 -4.05
CA ARG A 247 -10.10 -11.00 -3.30
C ARG A 247 -10.28 -11.54 -1.89
N TYR A 248 -11.31 -11.08 -1.18
CA TYR A 248 -11.52 -11.33 0.25
C TYR A 248 -12.72 -12.24 0.53
N GLY A 249 -13.57 -12.52 -0.46
CA GLY A 249 -14.72 -13.40 -0.31
C GLY A 249 -15.91 -12.73 0.38
N LYS A 250 -16.44 -13.37 1.42
CA LYS A 250 -17.57 -12.84 2.21
C LYS A 250 -17.08 -11.72 3.11
N GLN A 251 -17.80 -10.61 3.12
CA GLN A 251 -17.38 -9.40 3.84
C GLN A 251 -18.59 -8.64 4.40
N VAL A 252 -18.34 -7.84 5.41
CA VAL A 252 -19.29 -6.88 5.98
C VAL A 252 -18.67 -5.49 5.86
N ILE A 253 -19.46 -4.53 5.40
CA ILE A 253 -19.06 -3.12 5.38
C ILE A 253 -19.42 -2.50 6.72
N ILE A 254 -18.44 -1.87 7.37
CA ILE A 254 -18.66 -1.06 8.56
C ILE A 254 -18.44 0.40 8.17
N ASN A 255 -19.53 1.17 8.12
CA ASN A 255 -19.48 2.60 7.87
C ASN A 255 -19.48 3.36 9.20
N LEU A 256 -18.35 4.00 9.51
CA LEU A 256 -18.12 4.70 10.77
C LEU A 256 -18.42 6.21 10.72
N MET A 257 -18.89 6.72 9.57
CA MET A 257 -19.15 8.14 9.37
C MET A 257 -20.25 8.68 10.31
N GLY A 258 -20.05 9.92 10.76
CA GLY A 258 -20.96 10.61 11.66
C GLY A 258 -22.26 11.05 10.99
N SER A 259 -23.24 11.36 11.84
CA SER A 259 -24.60 11.75 11.42
C SER A 259 -24.77 13.25 11.18
N LYS A 260 -23.66 14.01 11.10
CA LYS A 260 -23.68 15.48 10.93
C LYS A 260 -23.07 15.90 9.58
N GLU A 261 -23.58 17.01 9.05
CA GLU A 261 -23.00 17.75 7.91
C GLU A 261 -22.68 16.88 6.67
N GLY A 262 -21.46 16.99 6.13
CA GLY A 262 -21.01 16.30 4.92
C GLY A 262 -20.98 14.78 5.06
N GLU A 263 -20.63 14.26 6.25
CA GLU A 263 -20.56 12.81 6.49
C GLU A 263 -21.95 12.15 6.47
N ALA A 264 -22.99 12.87 6.89
CA ALA A 264 -24.38 12.41 6.78
C ALA A 264 -24.82 12.29 5.31
N MET A 265 -24.50 13.30 4.48
CA MET A 265 -24.77 13.28 3.05
C MET A 265 -24.01 12.13 2.35
N LEU A 266 -22.73 11.97 2.64
CA LEU A 266 -21.91 10.91 2.06
C LEU A 266 -22.39 9.52 2.51
N THR A 267 -22.81 9.36 3.76
CA THR A 267 -23.45 8.14 4.28
C THR A 267 -24.74 7.82 3.54
N LYS A 268 -25.60 8.82 3.29
CA LYS A 268 -26.85 8.64 2.54
C LYS A 268 -26.57 8.15 1.12
N LEU A 269 -25.61 8.75 0.43
CA LEU A 269 -25.21 8.34 -0.92
C LEU A 269 -24.58 6.95 -0.93
N TYR A 270 -23.70 6.64 0.03
CA TYR A 270 -23.07 5.33 0.14
C TYR A 270 -24.12 4.22 0.32
N LYS A 271 -25.12 4.45 1.19
CA LYS A 271 -26.26 3.53 1.36
C LYS A 271 -27.08 3.38 0.09
N ALA A 272 -27.36 4.47 -0.62
CA ALA A 272 -28.15 4.44 -1.85
C ALA A 272 -27.44 3.61 -2.94
N HIS A 273 -26.15 3.87 -3.19
CA HIS A 273 -25.35 3.11 -4.15
C HIS A 273 -25.19 1.64 -3.76
N HIS A 274 -25.05 1.37 -2.46
CA HIS A 274 -25.00 0.01 -1.95
C HIS A 274 -26.29 -0.75 -2.19
N LYS A 275 -27.44 -0.14 -1.89
CA LYS A 275 -28.78 -0.73 -2.11
C LYS A 275 -29.07 -0.97 -3.59
N ALA A 276 -28.61 -0.06 -4.46
CA ALA A 276 -28.77 -0.19 -5.91
C ALA A 276 -27.83 -1.22 -6.54
N SER A 277 -26.74 -1.59 -5.86
CA SER A 277 -25.80 -2.59 -6.34
C SER A 277 -26.43 -3.99 -6.34
N LYS A 278 -26.13 -4.80 -7.37
CA LYS A 278 -26.48 -6.23 -7.39
C LYS A 278 -25.89 -7.03 -6.21
N TYR A 279 -24.88 -6.50 -5.53
CA TYR A 279 -24.26 -7.10 -4.35
C TYR A 279 -24.80 -6.56 -3.02
N GLY A 280 -25.73 -5.60 -3.05
CA GLY A 280 -26.25 -4.95 -1.84
C GLY A 280 -26.90 -5.90 -0.85
N ASN A 281 -27.53 -6.98 -1.34
CA ASN A 281 -28.16 -8.00 -0.50
C ASN A 281 -27.17 -9.04 0.04
N ASP A 282 -26.02 -9.21 -0.61
CA ASP A 282 -25.01 -10.23 -0.27
C ASP A 282 -23.93 -9.67 0.66
N VAL A 283 -23.60 -8.39 0.54
CA VAL A 283 -22.64 -7.71 1.42
C VAL A 283 -23.42 -6.85 2.41
N ARG A 284 -23.48 -7.24 3.68
CA ARG A 284 -24.16 -6.43 4.70
C ARG A 284 -23.40 -5.13 4.95
N MET A 285 -24.12 -4.00 4.97
CA MET A 285 -23.60 -2.71 5.46
C MET A 285 -24.17 -2.38 6.84
N ILE A 286 -23.28 -2.16 7.80
CA ILE A 286 -23.59 -1.69 9.16
C ILE A 286 -23.13 -0.24 9.23
N CYS A 287 -24.04 0.67 9.60
CA CYS A 287 -23.70 2.07 9.85
C CYS A 287 -23.67 2.31 11.35
N PHE A 288 -22.51 2.74 11.83
CA PHE A 288 -22.21 2.94 13.24
C PHE A 288 -21.56 4.31 13.39
N ASP A 289 -22.33 5.30 13.85
CA ASP A 289 -21.80 6.65 14.09
C ASP A 289 -20.80 6.60 15.25
N TYR A 290 -19.50 6.51 14.93
CA TYR A 290 -18.47 6.32 15.94
C TYR A 290 -18.44 7.46 16.97
N HIS A 291 -18.70 8.70 16.54
CA HIS A 291 -18.68 9.86 17.43
C HIS A 291 -19.86 9.86 18.42
N ALA A 292 -21.03 9.38 17.99
CA ALA A 292 -22.19 9.26 18.84
C ALA A 292 -22.14 8.02 19.75
N GLN A 293 -21.66 6.90 19.23
CA GLN A 293 -21.70 5.60 19.91
C GLN A 293 -20.49 5.38 20.83
N CYS A 294 -19.32 5.92 20.49
CA CYS A 294 -18.10 5.82 21.30
C CYS A 294 -17.66 7.20 21.83
N PRO A 295 -18.52 7.94 22.58
CA PRO A 295 -18.17 9.26 23.06
C PRO A 295 -16.93 9.17 23.96
N ARG A 296 -15.93 10.01 23.69
CA ARG A 296 -14.63 10.01 24.38
C ARG A 296 -13.84 8.68 24.25
N GLY A 297 -14.14 7.87 23.24
CA GLY A 297 -13.43 6.61 22.98
C GLY A 297 -13.84 5.44 23.88
N ARG A 298 -15.07 5.46 24.43
CA ARG A 298 -15.65 4.30 25.13
C ARG A 298 -15.67 3.06 24.24
N GLN A 299 -15.40 1.90 24.85
CA GLN A 299 -15.24 0.62 24.17
C GLN A 299 -16.39 -0.36 24.45
N ASP A 300 -17.30 -0.01 25.37
CA ASP A 300 -18.46 -0.80 25.80
C ASP A 300 -19.68 -0.60 24.88
#